data_AF-A0AB74QF38-F1
#
_entry.id   AF-A0AB74QF38-F1
#
_cell.length_a   1.000
_cell.length_b   1.000
_cell.length_c   1.000
_cell.angle_alpha   90.00
_cell.angle_beta   90.00
_cell.angle_gamma   90.00
#
_symmetry.space_group_name_H-M   'P 1'
#
loop_
_entity.id
_entity.type
_entity.pdbx_description
1 polymer ?
#
loop_
_entity_poly.entity_id
_entity_poly.type
_entity_poly.pdbx_seq_one_letter_code
_entity_poly.pdbx_strand_id
1 'polypeptide(L)'
;MTTITVRIYTPLNENLEKISYQTGILKSSLILYAINDIIRNSKVNELKSISYKSDDSVRSTLRIPSVLKELLEKTAKENNLSVNSLINNAVHSFCISHWLIYL
;
A
#
# COMPACT_ATOMS: atom_id res chain seq x y z
N MET A 1 5.11 4.57 17.94
CA MET A 1 4.11 3.82 17.14
C MET A 1 2.87 4.66 17.03
N THR A 2 2.27 4.75 15.86
CA THR A 2 1.06 5.53 15.58
C THR A 2 0.11 4.71 14.72
N THR A 3 -1.17 5.08 14.71
CA THR A 3 -2.20 4.42 13.89
C THR A 3 -2.59 5.30 12.73
N ILE A 4 -2.68 4.72 11.54
CA ILE A 4 -3.29 5.36 10.37
C ILE A 4 -4.46 4.50 9.88
N THR A 5 -5.53 5.17 9.48
CA THR A 5 -6.67 4.51 8.81
C THR A 5 -6.51 4.75 7.31
N VAL A 6 -6.41 3.66 6.56
CA VAL A 6 -6.19 3.70 5.11
C VAL A 6 -7.38 3.11 4.39
N ARG A 7 -7.69 3.63 3.22
CA ARG A 7 -8.71 3.07 2.32
C ARG A 7 -7.99 2.34 1.19
N ILE A 8 -8.13 1.01 1.15
CA ILE A 8 -7.55 0.16 0.12
C ILE A 8 -8.65 -0.23 -0.86
N TYR A 9 -8.42 -0.12 -2.16
CA TYR A 9 -9.40 -0.55 -3.16
C TYR A 9 -9.76 -2.02 -3.00
N THR A 10 -11.04 -2.36 -3.15
CA THR A 10 -11.54 -3.73 -2.92
C THR A 10 -10.74 -4.79 -3.69
N PRO A 11 -10.41 -4.63 -4.99
CA PRO A 11 -9.61 -5.62 -5.71
C PRO A 11 -8.20 -5.79 -5.13
N LEU A 12 -7.58 -4.72 -4.62
CA LEU A 12 -6.28 -4.81 -3.95
C LEU A 12 -6.40 -5.48 -2.58
N ASN A 13 -7.48 -5.22 -1.84
CA ASN A 13 -7.71 -5.89 -0.57
C ASN A 13 -7.95 -7.40 -0.77
N GLU A 14 -8.69 -7.80 -1.80
CA GLU A 14 -8.88 -9.21 -2.16
C GLU A 14 -7.56 -9.89 -2.53
N ASN A 15 -6.71 -9.22 -3.30
CA ASN A 15 -5.37 -9.71 -3.61
C ASN A 15 -4.51 -9.90 -2.35
N LEU A 16 -4.51 -8.91 -1.45
CA LEU A 16 -3.84 -9.03 -0.15
C LEU A 16 -4.39 -10.18 0.68
N GLU A 17 -5.69 -10.46 0.60
CA GLU A 17 -6.34 -11.56 1.31
C GLU A 17 -5.93 -12.93 0.77
N LYS A 18 -5.89 -13.10 -0.55
CA LYS A 18 -5.35 -14.32 -1.20
C LYS A 18 -3.90 -14.57 -0.78
N ILE A 19 -3.05 -13.55 -0.92
CA ILE A 19 -1.62 -13.65 -0.56
C ILE A 19 -1.49 -13.99 0.94
N SER A 20 -2.26 -13.31 1.79
CA SER A 20 -2.25 -13.55 3.23
C SER A 20 -2.63 -14.99 3.57
N TYR A 21 -3.67 -15.52 2.93
CA TYR A 21 -4.13 -16.89 3.12
C TYR A 21 -3.07 -17.92 2.67
N GLN A 22 -2.44 -17.69 1.52
CA GLN A 22 -1.48 -18.64 0.95
C GLN A 22 -0.11 -18.62 1.64
N THR A 23 0.30 -17.47 2.18
CA THR A 23 1.63 -17.29 2.79
C THR A 23 1.61 -17.33 4.32
N GLY A 24 0.43 -17.18 4.94
CA GLY A 24 0.29 -16.96 6.38
C GLY A 24 0.74 -15.57 6.86
N ILE A 25 1.15 -14.68 5.97
CA ILE A 25 1.58 -13.32 6.33
C ILE A 25 0.34 -12.44 6.54
N LEU A 26 0.31 -11.68 7.64
CA LEU A 26 -0.80 -10.76 7.92
C LEU A 26 -0.93 -9.67 6.85
N LYS A 27 -2.17 -9.34 6.45
CA LYS A 27 -2.46 -8.24 5.51
C LYS A 27 -1.80 -6.91 5.91
N SER A 28 -1.84 -6.57 7.20
CA SER A 28 -1.19 -5.36 7.71
C SER A 28 0.32 -5.36 7.51
N SER A 29 0.97 -6.51 7.67
CA SER A 29 2.40 -6.68 7.40
C SER A 29 2.71 -6.56 5.91
N LEU A 30 1.89 -7.15 5.03
CA LEU A 30 2.05 -7.00 3.57
C LEU A 30 1.97 -5.53 3.15
N ILE A 31 0.99 -4.78 3.68
CA ILE A 31 0.85 -3.35 3.40
C ILE A 31 2.06 -2.57 3.94
N LEU A 32 2.55 -2.89 5.14
CA LEU A 32 3.75 -2.26 5.72
C LEU A 32 5.00 -2.52 4.87
N TYR A 33 5.17 -3.73 4.35
CA TYR A 33 6.27 -4.05 3.44
C TYR A 33 6.17 -3.25 2.15
N ALA A 34 4.98 -3.18 1.54
CA ALA A 34 4.75 -2.39 0.34
C ALA A 34 5.08 -0.90 0.57
N ILE A 35 4.65 -0.32 1.69
CA ILE A 35 4.97 1.06 2.07
C ILE A 35 6.48 1.26 2.24
N ASN A 36 7.15 0.36 2.94
CA ASN A 36 8.58 0.47 3.17
C ASN A 36 9.38 0.34 1.86
N ASP A 37 8.96 -0.56 0.99
CA ASP A 37 9.61 -0.76 -0.31
C ASP A 37 9.52 0.51 -1.17
N ILE A 38 8.33 1.11 -1.28
CA ILE A 38 8.17 2.32 -2.10
C ILE A 38 8.90 3.54 -1.54
N ILE A 39 8.97 3.68 -0.21
CA ILE A 39 9.70 4.78 0.43
C ILE A 39 11.21 4.63 0.19
N ARG A 40 11.73 3.40 0.23
CA ARG A 40 13.15 3.11 -0.05
C ARG A 40 13.49 3.24 -1.53
N ASN A 41 12.57 2.86 -2.41
CA ASN A 41 12.75 2.79 -3.86
C ASN A 41 12.14 3.98 -4.60
N SER A 42 11.81 5.09 -3.93
CA SER A 42 11.14 6.28 -4.49
C SER A 42 11.89 6.98 -5.65
N LYS A 43 13.08 6.49 -6.02
CA LYS A 43 13.81 6.84 -7.25
C LYS A 43 13.27 6.16 -8.51
N VAL A 44 12.38 5.16 -8.40
CA VAL A 44 11.82 4.43 -9.54
C VAL A 44 10.56 5.14 -10.03
N ASN A 45 10.77 5.99 -11.05
CA ASN A 45 9.85 6.48 -12.09
C ASN A 45 8.33 6.39 -11.87
N GLU A 46 7.70 7.57 -11.88
CA GLU A 46 6.26 7.82 -12.07
C GLU A 46 5.32 7.01 -11.15
N LEU A 47 5.24 7.44 -9.88
CA LEU A 47 4.13 7.07 -9.01
C LEU A 47 2.81 7.58 -9.60
N LYS A 48 2.15 6.77 -10.44
CA LYS A 48 0.84 7.09 -11.03
C LYS A 48 -0.27 6.79 -10.03
N SER A 49 -1.29 7.64 -10.02
CA SER A 49 -2.53 7.31 -9.34
C SER A 49 -3.18 6.13 -10.05
N ILE A 50 -3.43 5.07 -9.29
CA ILE A 50 -4.16 3.91 -9.80
C ILE A 50 -5.63 4.21 -9.59
N SER A 51 -6.41 4.06 -10.67
CA SER A 51 -7.86 4.15 -10.67
C SER A 51 -8.42 2.76 -10.91
N TYR A 52 -9.24 2.27 -9.99
CA TYR A 52 -10.11 1.12 -10.22
C TYR A 52 -11.50 1.62 -10.63
N LYS A 53 -12.18 0.90 -11.54
CA LYS A 53 -13.53 1.27 -12.01
C LYS A 53 -14.59 1.23 -10.92
N SER A 54 -14.35 0.51 -9.83
CA SER A 54 -15.19 0.54 -8.63
C SER A 54 -14.59 1.52 -7.62
N ASP A 55 -15.39 2.46 -7.14
CA ASP A 55 -15.02 3.37 -6.04
C ASP A 55 -15.04 2.67 -4.66
N ASP A 56 -15.31 1.36 -4.64
CA ASP A 56 -15.36 0.60 -3.41
C ASP A 56 -13.97 0.42 -2.80
N SER A 57 -13.87 0.81 -1.53
CA SER A 57 -12.65 0.70 -0.74
C SER A 57 -12.94 0.17 0.66
N VAL A 58 -12.04 -0.67 1.15
CA VAL A 58 -12.08 -1.25 2.49
C VAL A 58 -11.20 -0.42 3.42
N ARG A 59 -11.74 -0.03 4.57
CA ARG A 59 -10.97 0.67 5.61
C ARG A 59 -10.10 -0.33 6.37
N SER A 60 -8.81 -0.07 6.43
CA SER A 60 -7.85 -0.83 7.23
C SER A 60 -7.14 0.08 8.23
N THR A 61 -7.05 -0.33 9.49
CA THR A 61 -6.26 0.40 10.50
C THR A 61 -4.88 -0.25 10.61
N LEU A 62 -3.83 0.54 10.37
CA LEU A 62 -2.44 0.07 10.42
C LEU A 62 -1.72 0.72 11.59
N ARG A 63 -0.98 -0.09 12.37
CA ARG A 63 0.00 0.41 13.33
C ARG A 63 1.34 0.54 12.63
N ILE A 64 1.87 1.75 12.57
CA ILE A 64 3.12 2.06 11.86
C ILE A 64 4.08 2.84 12.77
N PRO A 65 5.41 2.72 12.59
CA PRO A 65 6.37 3.59 13.26
C PRO A 65 6.10 5.07 12.92
N SER A 66 6.25 5.98 13.89
CA SER A 66 5.98 7.41 13.67
C SER A 66 6.88 8.00 12.57
N VAL A 67 8.14 7.60 12.53
CA VAL A 67 9.10 8.00 11.48
C VAL A 67 8.64 7.53 10.10
N LEU A 68 8.10 6.31 9.98
CA LEU A 68 7.59 5.80 8.71
C LEU A 68 6.34 6.58 8.25
N LYS A 69 5.49 6.99 9.20
CA LYS A 69 4.34 7.86 8.91
C LYS A 69 4.80 9.21 8.34
N GLU A 70 5.77 9.84 8.98
CA GLU A 70 6.31 11.13 8.54
C GLU A 70 6.94 11.03 7.14
N LEU A 71 7.71 9.96 6.88
CA LEU A 71 8.28 9.69 5.56
C LEU A 71 7.18 9.47 4.52
N LEU A 72 6.15 8.70 4.84
CA LEU A 72 5.02 8.45 3.95
C LEU A 72 4.27 9.74 3.60
N GLU A 73 3.98 10.59 4.58
CA GLU A 73 3.31 11.88 4.38
C GLU A 73 4.18 12.84 3.55
N LYS A 74 5.50 12.86 3.81
CA LYS A 74 6.45 13.63 3.02
C LYS A 74 6.50 13.16 1.56
N THR A 75 6.65 11.86 1.32
CA THR A 75 6.68 11.29 -0.03
C THR A 75 5.37 11.53 -0.77
N ALA A 76 4.23 11.41 -0.10
CA ALA A 76 2.92 11.72 -0.69
C ALA A 76 2.86 13.19 -1.16
N LYS A 77 3.32 14.12 -0.31
CA LYS A 77 3.37 15.55 -0.62
C LYS A 77 4.33 15.87 -1.78
N GLU A 78 5.52 15.29 -1.79
CA GLU A 78 6.52 15.48 -2.87
C GLU A 78 6.02 15.01 -4.24
N ASN A 79 5.10 14.03 -4.25
CA ASN A 79 4.53 13.46 -5.48
C ASN A 79 3.12 13.98 -5.80
N ASN A 80 2.62 14.99 -5.09
CA ASN A 80 1.25 15.52 -5.24
C ASN A 80 0.14 14.43 -5.15
N LEU A 81 0.34 13.44 -4.27
CA LEU A 81 -0.60 12.35 -4.03
C LEU A 81 -1.22 12.45 -2.63
N SER A 82 -2.43 11.92 -2.47
CA SER A 82 -2.95 11.63 -1.13
C SER A 82 -2.22 10.43 -0.52
N VAL A 83 -2.15 10.35 0.81
CA VAL A 83 -1.57 9.19 1.51
C VAL A 83 -2.27 7.89 1.11
N ASN A 84 -3.61 7.91 0.94
CA ASN A 84 -4.34 6.73 0.47
C ASN A 84 -3.93 6.33 -0.95
N SER A 85 -3.79 7.30 -1.86
CA SER A 85 -3.38 7.05 -3.24
C SER A 85 -1.99 6.44 -3.31
N LEU A 86 -1.05 6.98 -2.51
CA LEU A 86 0.31 6.45 -2.42
C LEU A 86 0.33 5.02 -1.89
N ILE A 87 -0.42 4.72 -0.83
CA ILE A 87 -0.49 3.36 -0.27
C ILE A 87 -1.12 2.38 -1.26
N ASN A 88 -2.20 2.76 -1.97
CA ASN A 88 -2.79 1.90 -2.98
C ASN A 88 -1.80 1.62 -4.13
N ASN A 89 -1.03 2.63 -4.54
CA ASN A 89 0.01 2.44 -5.53
C ASN A 89 1.13 1.51 -5.03
N ALA A 90 1.54 1.68 -3.78
CA ALA A 90 2.52 0.80 -3.13
C ALA A 90 2.05 -0.64 -3.09
N VAL A 91 0.83 -0.89 -2.63
CA VAL A 91 0.23 -2.23 -2.56
C VAL A 91 0.12 -2.85 -3.94
N HIS A 92 -0.35 -2.10 -4.93
CA HIS A 92 -0.48 -2.62 -6.30
C HIS A 92 0.88 -3.00 -6.90
N SER A 93 1.85 -2.09 -6.82
CA SER A 93 3.21 -2.32 -7.32
C SER A 93 3.86 -3.53 -6.63
N PHE A 94 3.65 -3.66 -5.32
CA PHE A 94 4.11 -4.79 -4.53
C PHE A 94 3.47 -6.12 -4.96
N CYS A 95 2.14 -6.14 -5.13
CA CYS A 95 1.42 -7.33 -5.58
C CYS A 95 1.91 -7.80 -6.97
N ILE A 96 2.08 -6.89 -7.92
CA ILE A 96 2.55 -7.23 -9.27
C ILE A 96 4.03 -7.66 -9.26
N SER A 97 4.89 -6.94 -8.53
CA SER A 97 6.34 -7.17 -8.60
C SER A 97 6.79 -8.41 -7.84
N HIS A 98 6.09 -8.79 -6.77
CA HIS A 98 6.53 -9.85 -5.85
C HIS A 98 5.56 -11.02 -5.73
N TRP A 99 4.29 -10.85 -6.09
CA TRP A 99 3.25 -11.84 -5.79
C TRP A 99 2.36 -12.19 -6.99
N LEU A 100 2.80 -11.90 -8.22
CA LEU A 100 2.05 -12.18 -9.44
C LEU A 100 1.57 -13.64 -9.53
N ILE A 101 2.35 -14.59 -9.00
CA ILE A 101 2.04 -16.04 -8.99
C ILE A 101 0.77 -16.36 -8.19
N TYR A 102 0.36 -15.47 -7.28
CA TYR A 102 -0.73 -15.66 -6.33
C TYR A 102 -1.98 -14.84 -6.66
N LEU A 103 -1.93 -14.01 -7.71
CA LEU A 103 -3.04 -13.14 -8.14
C LEU A 103 -4.00 -13.90 -9.07
#